data_AF-A0A340YDV4-F1
#
_entry.id   AF-A0A340YDV4-F1
#
_cell.length_a   1.000
_cell.length_b   1.000
_cell.length_c   1.000
_cell.angle_alpha   90.00
_cell.angle_beta   90.00
_cell.angle_gamma   90.00
#
_symmetry.space_group_name_H-M   'P 1'
#
loop_
_entity.id
_entity.type
_entity.pdbx_description
1 polymer ?
#
loop_
_entity_poly.entity_id
_entity_poly.type
_entity_poly.pdbx_seq_one_letter_code
_entity_poly.pdbx_strand_id
1 'polypeptide(L)'
;MAYLSPSQLQKFQEDGFLVLEGFWSADECVAMQRRIGEIVAEMDVPFHCRTEFSTQEEEQLRAQGSTDYFLSSGDKIRFFFEKGVFDEKGNFLVPPEKSINKIGHALHAHDPVFRCVTHSPKVQQPHLGGEVSPHQDASFLYTEPLGRVLGVWIALEDATLENGCLWFIPGSHTGGVSRRMVRAPAGSAPGTSFLGTEPARDNSLFVPTPVRRGALVLIHGEVVHKSEQNFSDCSRQAYTFHLMEAAGTVWSPDNWLQPTAELPFPPLYT
;
A
#
# COMPACT_ATOMS: atom_id res chain seq x y z
N MET A 1 9.52 -9.96 -24.59
CA MET A 1 9.70 -9.38 -23.24
C MET A 1 9.02 -8.02 -23.25
N ALA A 2 8.28 -7.67 -22.21
CA ALA A 2 7.74 -6.32 -22.06
C ALA A 2 8.78 -5.47 -21.35
N TYR A 3 9.22 -4.40 -22.01
CA TYR A 3 10.02 -3.32 -21.43
C TYR A 3 9.23 -2.02 -21.61
N LEU A 4 9.39 -1.07 -20.69
CA LEU A 4 8.86 0.28 -20.90
C LEU A 4 9.47 0.88 -22.18
N SER A 5 8.63 1.39 -23.07
CA SER A 5 9.10 2.20 -24.19
C SER A 5 9.75 3.50 -23.69
N PRO A 6 10.60 4.17 -24.48
CA PRO A 6 11.11 5.49 -24.12
C PRO A 6 10.00 6.51 -23.82
N SER A 7 8.87 6.43 -24.54
CA SER A 7 7.70 7.28 -24.29
C SER A 7 6.93 6.93 -23.00
N GLN A 8 6.89 5.65 -22.61
CA GLN A 8 6.34 5.22 -21.31
C GLN A 8 7.24 5.68 -20.15
N LEU A 9 8.56 5.54 -20.30
CA LEU A 9 9.53 6.00 -19.30
C LEU A 9 9.49 7.53 -19.15
N GLN A 10 9.44 8.27 -20.26
CA GLN A 10 9.26 9.72 -20.25
C GLN A 10 7.95 10.11 -19.56
N LYS A 11 6.83 9.48 -19.90
CA LYS A 11 5.54 9.74 -19.25
C LYS A 11 5.58 9.49 -17.74
N PHE A 12 6.23 8.42 -17.29
CA PHE A 12 6.42 8.17 -15.85
C PHE A 12 7.27 9.26 -15.18
N GLN A 13 8.30 9.77 -15.85
CA GLN A 13 9.14 10.86 -15.35
C GLN A 13 8.40 12.21 -15.30
N GLU A 14 7.51 12.48 -16.26
CA GLU A 14 6.71 13.71 -16.37
C GLU A 14 5.51 13.72 -15.40
N ASP A 15 4.73 12.65 -15.35
CA ASP A 15 3.51 12.58 -14.53
C ASP A 15 3.78 12.12 -13.09
N GLY A 16 4.85 11.36 -12.86
CA GLY A 16 5.09 10.66 -11.59
C GLY A 16 4.26 9.38 -11.43
N PHE A 17 3.51 8.96 -12.44
CA PHE A 17 2.75 7.70 -12.46
C PHE A 17 2.61 7.16 -13.90
N LEU A 18 2.35 5.85 -14.08
CA LEU A 18 2.17 5.26 -15.42
C LEU A 18 1.30 4.00 -15.40
N VAL A 19 0.18 4.03 -16.11
CA VAL A 19 -0.71 2.87 -16.34
C VAL A 19 -0.15 1.95 -17.44
N LEU A 20 -0.05 0.66 -17.13
CA LEU A 20 0.22 -0.45 -18.05
C LEU A 20 -0.98 -1.41 -18.04
N GLU A 21 -1.90 -1.23 -18.99
CA GLU A 21 -3.07 -2.11 -19.17
C GLU A 21 -2.67 -3.52 -19.63
N GLY A 22 -3.40 -4.54 -19.14
CA GLY A 22 -3.22 -5.95 -19.54
C GLY A 22 -1.85 -6.58 -19.23
N PHE A 23 -1.13 -6.06 -18.23
CA PHE A 23 0.18 -6.58 -17.79
C PHE A 23 0.09 -8.01 -17.22
N TRP A 24 -1.06 -8.32 -16.61
CA TRP A 24 -1.41 -9.64 -16.09
C TRP A 24 -2.54 -10.27 -16.89
N SER A 25 -2.51 -11.61 -16.96
CA SER A 25 -3.66 -12.39 -17.41
C SER A 25 -4.73 -12.45 -16.31
N ALA A 26 -5.98 -12.67 -16.72
CA ALA A 26 -7.08 -12.88 -15.78
C ALA A 26 -6.83 -14.09 -14.86
N ASP A 27 -6.12 -15.12 -15.32
CA ASP A 27 -5.81 -16.32 -14.53
C ASP A 27 -4.80 -16.02 -13.40
N GLU A 28 -3.82 -15.15 -13.64
CA GLU A 28 -2.89 -14.68 -12.61
C GLU A 28 -3.61 -13.82 -11.55
N CYS A 29 -4.56 -12.97 -11.95
CA CYS A 29 -5.43 -12.24 -11.03
C CYS A 29 -6.30 -13.21 -10.21
N VAL A 30 -7.00 -14.15 -10.86
CA VAL A 30 -7.89 -15.13 -10.20
C VAL A 30 -7.11 -16.04 -9.24
N ALA A 31 -5.84 -16.38 -9.54
CA ALA A 31 -4.98 -17.12 -8.61
C ALA A 31 -4.73 -16.34 -7.32
N MET A 32 -4.42 -15.04 -7.40
CA MET A 32 -4.29 -14.17 -6.23
C MET A 32 -5.62 -14.00 -5.49
N GLN A 33 -6.73 -13.78 -6.19
CA GLN A 33 -8.07 -13.64 -5.57
C GLN A 33 -8.50 -14.92 -4.83
N ARG A 34 -8.27 -16.11 -5.42
CA ARG A 34 -8.58 -17.36 -4.73
C ARG A 34 -7.70 -17.52 -3.49
N ARG A 35 -6.39 -17.26 -3.60
CA ARG A 35 -5.47 -17.45 -2.48
C ARG A 35 -5.72 -16.46 -1.34
N ILE A 36 -6.11 -15.21 -1.63
CA ILE A 36 -6.49 -14.29 -0.55
C ILE A 36 -7.80 -14.71 0.13
N GLY A 37 -8.75 -15.28 -0.60
CA GLY A 37 -9.95 -15.91 -0.01
C GLY A 37 -9.63 -17.09 0.92
N GLU A 38 -8.67 -17.93 0.55
CA GLU A 38 -8.14 -19.00 1.42
C GLU A 38 -7.51 -18.42 2.70
N ILE A 39 -6.63 -17.42 2.58
CA ILE A 39 -5.97 -16.73 3.72
C ILE A 39 -6.98 -16.04 4.66
N VAL A 40 -8.07 -15.49 4.11
CA VAL A 40 -9.14 -14.85 4.89
C VAL A 40 -10.03 -15.89 5.60
N ALA A 41 -10.25 -17.06 5.00
CA ALA A 41 -10.97 -18.16 5.67
C ALA A 41 -10.14 -18.79 6.81
N GLU A 42 -8.81 -18.71 6.74
CA GLU A 42 -7.85 -19.17 7.77
C GLU A 42 -7.48 -18.07 8.80
N MET A 43 -8.13 -16.90 8.74
CA MET A 43 -7.78 -15.72 9.55
C MET A 43 -8.07 -15.89 11.05
N ASP A 44 -7.02 -15.92 11.87
CA ASP A 44 -7.09 -15.65 13.32
C ASP A 44 -6.53 -14.25 13.64
N VAL A 45 -7.41 -13.35 14.08
CA VAL A 45 -7.03 -12.04 14.62
C VAL A 45 -7.39 -11.98 16.10
N PRO A 46 -6.38 -11.94 17.00
CA PRO A 46 -6.60 -11.79 18.43
C PRO A 46 -7.47 -10.57 18.74
N PHE A 47 -8.32 -10.71 19.75
CA PHE A 47 -9.33 -9.71 20.12
C PHE A 47 -8.76 -8.28 20.28
N HIS A 48 -7.57 -8.16 20.87
CA HIS A 48 -6.88 -6.87 21.11
C HIS A 48 -6.16 -6.31 19.86
N CYS A 49 -6.24 -7.02 18.73
CA CYS A 49 -5.68 -6.66 17.43
C CYS A 49 -6.75 -6.42 16.35
N ARG A 50 -8.03 -6.48 16.72
CA ARG A 50 -9.17 -6.14 15.85
C ARG A 50 -9.29 -4.63 15.76
N THR A 51 -8.63 -4.04 14.77
CA THR A 51 -8.42 -2.59 14.72
C THR A 51 -8.71 -2.00 13.36
N GLU A 52 -9.26 -0.79 13.38
CA GLU A 52 -9.66 -0.02 12.21
C GLU A 52 -8.41 0.62 11.57
N PHE A 53 -8.30 0.58 10.24
CA PHE A 53 -7.22 1.26 9.53
C PHE A 53 -7.54 2.76 9.38
N SER A 54 -6.60 3.63 9.73
CA SER A 54 -6.74 5.08 9.49
C SER A 54 -5.39 5.75 9.22
N THR A 55 -5.37 6.66 8.24
CA THR A 55 -4.24 7.55 7.94
C THR A 55 -4.28 8.87 8.74
N GLN A 56 -5.28 9.03 9.61
CA GLN A 56 -5.54 10.25 10.38
C GLN A 56 -4.95 10.17 11.80
N GLU A 57 -4.48 11.32 12.30
CA GLU A 57 -3.63 11.40 13.49
C GLU A 57 -4.37 11.13 14.81
N GLU A 58 -5.61 11.60 14.95
CA GLU A 58 -6.39 11.45 16.20
C GLU A 58 -6.85 10.01 16.48
N GLU A 59 -6.90 9.16 15.44
CA GLU A 59 -7.50 7.82 15.52
C GLU A 59 -6.47 6.74 15.88
N GLN A 60 -5.23 6.88 15.39
CA GLN A 60 -4.12 5.96 15.72
C GLN A 60 -3.78 5.93 17.23
N LEU A 61 -4.12 7.00 17.96
CA LEU A 61 -3.78 7.17 19.38
C LEU A 61 -4.66 6.35 20.36
N ARG A 62 -5.78 5.74 19.91
CA ARG A 62 -6.80 5.21 20.84
C ARG A 62 -6.61 3.78 21.36
N ALA A 63 -5.63 3.02 20.85
CA ALA A 63 -5.39 1.65 21.34
C ALA A 63 -3.92 1.24 21.24
N GLN A 64 -3.22 1.15 22.38
CA GLN A 64 -1.81 0.71 22.45
C GLN A 64 -1.56 -0.64 21.76
N GLY A 65 -2.49 -1.60 21.91
CA GLY A 65 -2.44 -2.90 21.23
C GLY A 65 -2.61 -2.83 19.70
N SER A 66 -3.28 -1.79 19.18
CA SER A 66 -3.32 -1.50 17.74
C SER A 66 -1.96 -1.03 17.24
N THR A 67 -1.38 -0.08 17.96
CA THR A 67 -0.06 0.51 17.67
C THR A 67 1.02 -0.57 17.64
N ASP A 68 1.03 -1.47 18.62
CA ASP A 68 1.96 -2.61 18.66
C ASP A 68 1.67 -3.63 17.54
N TYR A 69 0.39 -3.90 17.22
CA TYR A 69 0.02 -4.80 16.11
C TYR A 69 0.44 -4.25 14.74
N PHE A 70 0.34 -2.93 14.54
CA PHE A 70 0.83 -2.24 13.34
C PHE A 70 2.36 -2.20 13.28
N LEU A 71 3.04 -1.69 14.32
CA LEU A 71 4.50 -1.52 14.34
C LEU A 71 5.27 -2.85 14.25
N SER A 72 4.70 -3.96 14.72
CA SER A 72 5.29 -5.31 14.62
C SER A 72 4.78 -6.14 13.44
N SER A 73 4.14 -5.51 12.44
CA SER A 73 3.58 -6.18 11.25
C SER A 73 4.51 -6.28 10.04
N GLY A 74 5.62 -5.54 9.96
CA GLY A 74 6.43 -5.44 8.74
C GLY A 74 6.90 -6.77 8.15
N ASP A 75 7.15 -7.75 9.01
CA ASP A 75 7.63 -9.10 8.74
C ASP A 75 6.52 -10.18 8.81
N LYS A 76 5.23 -9.80 8.92
CA LYS A 76 4.10 -10.73 9.17
C LYS A 76 2.89 -10.37 8.31
N ILE A 77 2.15 -11.37 7.84
CA ILE A 77 0.82 -11.16 7.25
C ILE A 77 -0.13 -10.72 8.38
N ARG A 78 -0.74 -9.54 8.26
CA ARG A 78 -1.69 -9.01 9.24
C ARG A 78 -2.91 -8.35 8.60
N PHE A 79 -4.03 -8.38 9.31
CA PHE A 79 -5.32 -7.96 8.79
C PHE A 79 -5.75 -6.67 9.46
N PHE A 80 -6.15 -5.69 8.66
CA PHE A 80 -6.60 -4.36 9.08
C PHE A 80 -7.99 -4.11 8.52
N PHE A 81 -8.87 -3.54 9.34
CA PHE A 81 -10.31 -3.59 9.10
C PHE A 81 -10.90 -2.22 8.77
N GLU A 82 -12.05 -2.24 8.11
CA GLU A 82 -12.83 -1.03 7.80
C GLU A 82 -13.39 -0.39 9.08
N LYS A 83 -13.64 0.92 9.00
CA LYS A 83 -14.19 1.68 10.12
C LYS A 83 -15.67 1.34 10.37
N GLY A 84 -16.02 1.11 11.63
CA GLY A 84 -17.39 0.81 12.07
C GLY A 84 -17.83 -0.65 11.94
N VAL A 85 -16.92 -1.58 11.62
CA VAL A 85 -17.24 -3.02 11.51
C VAL A 85 -17.25 -3.78 12.85
N PHE A 86 -16.87 -3.12 13.94
CA PHE A 86 -16.83 -3.70 15.28
C PHE A 86 -17.87 -3.08 16.22
N ASP A 87 -18.45 -3.89 17.11
CA ASP A 87 -19.24 -3.40 18.24
C ASP A 87 -18.34 -2.82 19.36
N GLU A 88 -18.96 -2.20 20.38
CA GLU A 88 -18.27 -1.69 21.58
C GLU A 88 -17.44 -2.74 22.33
N LYS A 89 -17.57 -4.02 21.96
CA LYS A 89 -16.92 -5.20 22.54
C LYS A 89 -16.06 -5.92 21.50
N GLY A 90 -15.59 -5.25 20.44
CA GLY A 90 -14.64 -5.82 19.47
C GLY A 90 -15.15 -7.02 18.66
N ASN A 91 -16.47 -7.23 18.56
CA ASN A 91 -17.09 -8.28 17.76
C ASN A 91 -17.48 -7.75 16.39
N PHE A 92 -17.31 -8.59 15.38
CA PHE A 92 -17.71 -8.30 14.01
C PHE A 92 -19.23 -8.07 13.89
N LEU A 93 -19.62 -6.85 13.48
CA LEU A 93 -20.98 -6.48 13.09
C LEU A 93 -21.31 -6.92 11.65
N VAL A 94 -20.28 -7.03 10.82
CA VAL A 94 -20.29 -7.45 9.42
C VAL A 94 -19.41 -8.70 9.30
N PRO A 95 -19.72 -9.68 8.42
CA PRO A 95 -18.88 -10.88 8.29
C PRO A 95 -17.39 -10.53 8.08
N PRO A 96 -16.43 -11.24 8.72
CA PRO A 96 -15.02 -10.83 8.73
C PRO A 96 -14.42 -10.68 7.32
N GLU A 97 -14.82 -11.55 6.39
CA GLU A 97 -14.39 -11.54 5.00
C GLU A 97 -14.88 -10.33 4.18
N LYS A 98 -15.87 -9.58 4.72
CA LYS A 98 -16.38 -8.31 4.17
C LYS A 98 -15.96 -7.09 4.99
N SER A 99 -15.18 -7.30 6.05
CA SER A 99 -14.79 -6.27 7.01
C SER A 99 -13.33 -5.79 6.84
N ILE A 100 -12.56 -6.44 5.97
CA ILE A 100 -11.13 -6.20 5.78
C ILE A 100 -10.90 -5.04 4.81
N ASN A 101 -10.24 -3.98 5.29
CA ASN A 101 -9.74 -2.89 4.47
C ASN A 101 -8.45 -3.28 3.74
N LYS A 102 -7.53 -3.95 4.47
CA LYS A 102 -6.19 -4.27 3.97
C LYS A 102 -5.60 -5.50 4.64
N ILE A 103 -4.97 -6.35 3.84
CA ILE A 103 -4.08 -7.42 4.32
C ILE A 103 -2.65 -6.92 4.10
N GLY A 104 -2.04 -6.48 5.20
CA GLY A 104 -0.75 -5.81 5.19
C GLY A 104 0.41 -6.77 5.36
N HIS A 105 1.46 -6.47 4.59
CA HIS A 105 2.86 -6.87 4.81
C HIS A 105 3.19 -8.36 4.66
N ALA A 106 4.46 -8.64 4.37
CA ALA A 106 5.10 -9.96 4.21
C ALA A 106 4.41 -11.07 3.39
N LEU A 107 3.27 -10.83 2.72
CA LEU A 107 2.63 -11.76 1.77
C LEU A 107 3.64 -12.29 0.73
N HIS A 108 4.49 -11.41 0.22
CA HIS A 108 5.55 -11.74 -0.74
C HIS A 108 6.65 -12.67 -0.19
N ALA A 109 6.81 -12.74 1.13
CA ALA A 109 7.82 -13.56 1.78
C ALA A 109 7.24 -14.93 2.20
N HIS A 110 6.03 -14.92 2.76
CA HIS A 110 5.42 -16.07 3.43
C HIS A 110 4.44 -16.87 2.57
N ASP A 111 3.73 -16.25 1.61
CA ASP A 111 2.77 -16.97 0.77
C ASP A 111 3.36 -17.29 -0.62
N PRO A 112 3.32 -18.56 -1.09
CA PRO A 112 3.90 -18.94 -2.38
C PRO A 112 3.28 -18.25 -3.59
N VAL A 113 1.97 -17.95 -3.60
CA VAL A 113 1.32 -17.31 -4.75
C VAL A 113 1.75 -15.86 -4.86
N PHE A 114 1.70 -15.14 -3.74
CA PHE A 114 2.15 -13.75 -3.69
C PHE A 114 3.65 -13.64 -3.90
N ARG A 115 4.47 -14.57 -3.39
CA ARG A 115 5.91 -14.65 -3.69
C ARG A 115 6.21 -14.90 -5.17
N CYS A 116 5.51 -15.85 -5.80
CA CYS A 116 5.65 -16.12 -7.23
C CYS A 116 5.24 -14.92 -8.08
N VAL A 117 4.23 -14.15 -7.63
CA VAL A 117 3.92 -12.83 -8.20
C VAL A 117 5.10 -11.89 -7.97
N THR A 118 5.46 -11.55 -6.72
CA THR A 118 6.51 -10.57 -6.33
C THR A 118 7.87 -10.78 -7.00
N HIS A 119 8.29 -12.03 -7.22
CA HIS A 119 9.58 -12.33 -7.83
C HIS A 119 9.47 -12.87 -9.28
N SER A 120 8.31 -12.77 -9.92
CA SER A 120 8.19 -13.15 -11.34
C SER A 120 9.04 -12.22 -12.22
N PRO A 121 9.49 -12.66 -13.42
CA PRO A 121 10.22 -11.80 -14.36
C PRO A 121 9.40 -10.61 -14.90
N LYS A 122 8.08 -10.59 -14.67
CA LYS A 122 7.24 -9.41 -14.86
C LYS A 122 7.49 -8.40 -13.73
N VAL A 123 7.44 -8.90 -12.49
CA VAL A 123 7.40 -8.19 -11.20
C VAL A 123 8.78 -7.94 -10.60
N GLN A 124 9.82 -8.35 -11.31
CA GLN A 124 11.06 -7.58 -11.31
C GLN A 124 10.83 -6.11 -11.77
N GLN A 125 9.60 -5.75 -12.19
CA GLN A 125 8.95 -4.43 -12.07
C GLN A 125 7.46 -4.59 -11.53
N PRO A 126 7.07 -4.16 -10.30
CA PRO A 126 6.75 -5.03 -9.12
C PRO A 126 5.25 -5.23 -8.63
N HIS A 127 4.83 -5.10 -7.28
CA HIS A 127 3.18 -3.15 -5.84
C HIS A 127 1.54 -2.84 -6.00
N LEU A 128 0.60 -2.32 -5.13
CA LEU A 128 0.34 -1.54 -3.87
C LEU A 128 -1.08 -1.93 -3.32
N GLY A 129 -1.72 -1.16 -2.41
CA GLY A 129 -3.18 -1.25 -2.20
C GLY A 129 -3.75 -0.41 -1.04
N GLY A 130 -5.03 -0.04 -1.14
CA GLY A 130 -5.84 0.63 -0.09
C GLY A 130 -7.02 1.48 -0.65
N GLU A 131 -7.92 1.96 0.22
CA GLU A 131 -8.49 3.32 0.09
C GLU A 131 -7.54 4.25 0.83
N VAL A 132 -7.21 5.43 0.27
CA VAL A 132 -6.24 6.33 0.91
C VAL A 132 -6.54 7.80 0.64
N SER A 133 -6.54 8.59 1.72
CA SER A 133 -6.46 10.06 1.69
C SER A 133 -5.28 10.57 0.85
N PRO A 134 -5.33 11.80 0.29
CA PRO A 134 -4.19 12.45 -0.36
C PRO A 134 -2.87 12.32 0.43
N HIS A 135 -1.89 11.66 -0.18
CA HIS A 135 -0.59 11.40 0.43
C HIS A 135 0.49 11.13 -0.63
N GLN A 136 1.72 10.98 -0.16
CA GLN A 136 2.90 10.55 -0.92
C GLN A 136 3.47 9.31 -0.20
N ASP A 137 3.89 8.27 -0.91
CA ASP A 137 4.43 7.03 -0.31
C ASP A 137 5.70 7.29 0.52
N ALA A 138 6.57 8.18 0.04
CA ALA A 138 7.78 8.62 0.73
C ALA A 138 7.48 9.37 2.04
N SER A 139 6.23 9.78 2.31
CA SER A 139 5.81 10.28 3.63
C SER A 139 5.78 9.16 4.68
N PHE A 140 5.73 7.88 4.30
CA PHE A 140 5.70 6.73 5.21
C PHE A 140 6.93 5.83 5.07
N LEU A 141 7.57 5.86 3.90
CA LEU A 141 8.71 5.03 3.50
C LEU A 141 9.89 5.95 3.14
N TYR A 142 10.28 6.82 4.07
CA TYR A 142 11.24 7.89 3.80
C TYR A 142 12.67 7.37 3.59
N THR A 143 13.36 7.94 2.61
CA THR A 143 14.73 7.56 2.21
C THR A 143 15.58 8.81 1.98
N GLU A 144 16.88 8.68 2.18
CA GLU A 144 17.87 9.71 1.81
C GLU A 144 18.84 9.13 0.76
N PRO A 145 18.88 9.66 -0.47
CA PRO A 145 17.99 10.70 -1.03
C PRO A 145 16.56 10.19 -1.27
N LEU A 146 15.64 11.12 -1.52
CA LEU A 146 14.33 10.85 -2.12
C LEU A 146 14.47 10.40 -3.60
N GLY A 147 13.35 10.04 -4.27
CA GLY A 147 13.38 9.39 -5.57
C GLY A 147 14.04 8.01 -5.55
N ARG A 148 13.91 7.30 -4.42
CA ARG A 148 14.48 5.95 -4.17
C ARG A 148 13.47 4.89 -3.79
N VAL A 149 12.29 5.30 -3.32
CA VAL A 149 11.14 4.43 -3.16
C VAL A 149 10.26 4.58 -4.40
N LEU A 150 9.92 3.44 -4.99
CA LEU A 150 8.96 3.37 -6.08
C LEU A 150 7.57 3.11 -5.49
N GLY A 151 6.58 3.13 -6.36
CA GLY A 151 5.20 2.72 -6.23
C GLY A 151 4.76 2.13 -7.57
N VAL A 152 3.81 1.22 -7.58
CA VAL A 152 2.90 0.93 -8.72
C VAL A 152 1.56 0.47 -8.09
N TRP A 153 0.54 0.00 -8.81
CA TRP A 153 -0.63 -0.69 -8.25
C TRP A 153 -1.14 -1.83 -9.19
N ILE A 154 -1.33 -3.08 -8.72
CA ILE A 154 -1.91 -4.19 -9.52
C ILE A 154 -3.43 -4.30 -9.28
N ALA A 155 -4.19 -4.24 -10.37
CA ALA A 155 -5.61 -4.53 -10.41
C ALA A 155 -5.89 -6.05 -10.33
N LEU A 156 -6.52 -6.54 -9.26
CA LEU A 156 -7.07 -7.91 -9.23
C LEU A 156 -8.51 -7.96 -9.77
N GLU A 157 -9.18 -6.82 -9.78
CA GLU A 157 -10.53 -6.59 -10.32
C GLU A 157 -10.50 -5.30 -11.16
N ASP A 158 -11.56 -5.03 -11.94
CA ASP A 158 -11.69 -3.75 -12.64
C ASP A 158 -11.83 -2.61 -11.60
N ALA A 159 -11.08 -1.53 -11.78
CA ALA A 159 -11.18 -0.32 -10.96
C ALA A 159 -11.77 0.82 -11.76
N THR A 160 -12.88 1.35 -11.29
CA THR A 160 -13.71 2.37 -11.95
C THR A 160 -13.89 3.59 -11.04
N LEU A 161 -14.57 4.62 -11.53
CA LEU A 161 -14.87 5.81 -10.71
C LEU A 161 -15.79 5.47 -9.54
N GLU A 162 -16.66 4.47 -9.72
CA GLU A 162 -17.70 4.07 -8.79
C GLU A 162 -17.20 3.15 -7.66
N ASN A 163 -16.14 2.37 -7.91
CA ASN A 163 -15.55 1.44 -6.92
C ASN A 163 -14.19 1.86 -6.35
N GLY A 164 -13.81 3.14 -6.51
CA GLY A 164 -12.62 3.70 -5.85
C GLY A 164 -11.30 3.47 -6.59
N CYS A 165 -11.25 3.74 -7.91
CA CYS A 165 -9.99 3.81 -8.65
C CYS A 165 -9.02 4.83 -8.03
N LEU A 166 -7.74 4.71 -8.37
CA LEU A 166 -6.73 5.68 -7.95
C LEU A 166 -6.91 7.02 -8.68
N TRP A 167 -6.50 8.10 -8.00
CA TRP A 167 -6.42 9.45 -8.55
C TRP A 167 -5.07 10.06 -8.23
N PHE A 168 -4.49 10.80 -9.17
CA PHE A 168 -3.14 11.37 -9.09
C PHE A 168 -3.13 12.87 -9.40
N ILE A 169 -2.19 13.62 -8.84
CA ILE A 169 -1.81 14.93 -9.37
C ILE A 169 -0.56 14.75 -10.25
N PRO A 170 -0.66 14.85 -11.59
CA PRO A 170 0.51 14.72 -12.48
C PRO A 170 1.61 15.74 -12.15
N GLY A 171 2.88 15.30 -12.15
CA GLY A 171 4.05 16.16 -11.93
C GLY A 171 4.32 16.55 -10.46
N SER A 172 3.44 16.15 -9.53
CA SER A 172 3.52 16.52 -8.11
C SER A 172 4.71 15.91 -7.35
N HIS A 173 5.37 14.89 -7.92
CA HIS A 173 6.53 14.19 -7.35
C HIS A 173 7.83 15.01 -7.32
N THR A 174 7.85 16.18 -7.96
CA THR A 174 9.06 17.00 -8.10
C THR A 174 9.36 17.91 -6.89
N GLY A 175 8.44 18.03 -5.92
CA GLY A 175 8.55 18.95 -4.78
C GLY A 175 9.10 18.36 -3.47
N GLY A 176 9.46 17.07 -3.44
CA GLY A 176 9.70 16.34 -2.18
C GLY A 176 8.41 16.10 -1.38
N VAL A 177 8.53 15.72 -0.10
CA VAL A 177 7.37 15.43 0.78
C VAL A 177 7.10 16.55 1.79
N SER A 178 5.82 16.85 2.04
CA SER A 178 5.41 17.88 3.02
C SER A 178 5.17 17.33 4.44
N ARG A 179 5.00 16.01 4.57
CA ARG A 179 4.76 15.29 5.82
C ARG A 179 5.65 14.04 5.89
N ARG A 180 6.03 13.60 7.09
CA ARG A 180 6.62 12.27 7.36
C ARG A 180 5.93 11.63 8.56
N MET A 181 5.51 10.37 8.45
CA MET A 181 5.23 9.52 9.61
C MET A 181 6.57 9.08 10.22
N VAL A 182 6.71 9.23 11.53
CA VAL A 182 7.87 8.74 12.29
C VAL A 182 7.43 7.85 13.45
N ARG A 183 8.26 6.86 13.79
CA ARG A 183 8.09 6.00 14.97
C ARG A 183 8.58 6.70 16.23
N ALA A 184 8.00 6.32 17.37
CA ALA A 184 8.50 6.72 18.67
C ALA A 184 9.95 6.22 18.90
N PRO A 185 10.86 7.03 19.48
CA PRO A 185 12.24 6.64 19.73
C PRO A 185 12.40 5.42 20.65
N ALA A 186 13.50 4.69 20.49
CA ALA A 186 13.83 3.55 21.34
C ALA A 186 13.87 3.94 22.83
N GLY A 187 13.17 3.18 23.67
CA GLY A 187 13.01 3.47 25.11
C GLY A 187 11.84 4.37 25.48
N SER A 188 11.08 4.89 24.51
CA SER A 188 9.78 5.54 24.73
C SER A 188 8.61 4.55 24.51
N ALA A 189 7.38 4.97 24.83
CA ALA A 189 6.19 4.15 24.57
C ALA A 189 5.99 3.94 23.06
N PRO A 190 5.62 2.73 22.59
CA PRO A 190 5.39 2.48 21.17
C PRO A 190 4.31 3.41 20.59
N GLY A 191 4.61 4.03 19.45
CA GLY A 191 3.82 5.11 18.88
C GLY A 191 4.26 5.49 17.47
N THR A 192 3.38 6.18 16.77
CA THR A 192 3.64 6.93 15.54
C THR A 192 3.23 8.39 15.74
N SER A 193 3.89 9.31 15.05
CA SER A 193 3.48 10.71 14.95
C SER A 193 3.85 11.27 13.58
N PHE A 194 3.37 12.47 13.26
CA PHE A 194 3.72 13.14 12.00
C PHE A 194 4.66 14.34 12.23
N LEU A 195 5.67 14.45 11.37
CA LEU A 195 6.49 15.65 11.19
C LEU A 195 5.98 16.39 9.94
N GLY A 196 5.66 17.68 10.08
CA GLY A 196 5.00 18.44 9.01
C GLY A 196 3.54 18.02 8.82
N THR A 197 2.89 18.56 7.78
CA THR A 197 1.47 18.34 7.48
C THR A 197 1.26 18.19 5.98
N GLU A 198 0.21 17.47 5.56
CA GLU A 198 -0.19 17.51 4.16
C GLU A 198 -0.81 18.87 3.85
N PRO A 199 -0.34 19.62 2.85
CA PRO A 199 -1.00 20.84 2.43
C PRO A 199 -2.35 20.48 1.80
N ALA A 200 -3.34 21.35 2.03
CA ALA A 200 -4.56 21.33 1.25
C ALA A 200 -4.22 21.58 -0.23
N ARG A 201 -4.65 20.67 -1.09
CA ARG A 201 -4.46 20.72 -2.54
C ARG A 201 -5.84 20.78 -3.19
N ASP A 202 -5.98 21.53 -4.28
CA ASP A 202 -7.26 21.62 -4.99
C ASP A 202 -7.63 20.24 -5.57
N ASN A 203 -8.86 19.79 -5.29
CA ASN A 203 -9.40 18.54 -5.81
C ASN A 203 -9.48 18.53 -7.35
N SER A 204 -9.55 19.71 -8.00
CA SER A 204 -9.55 19.82 -9.47
C SER A 204 -8.24 19.35 -10.14
N LEU A 205 -7.14 19.29 -9.38
CA LEU A 205 -5.83 18.85 -9.87
C LEU A 205 -5.69 17.32 -9.96
N PHE A 206 -6.63 16.56 -9.38
CA PHE A 206 -6.60 15.11 -9.39
C PHE A 206 -7.21 14.54 -10.67
N VAL A 207 -6.43 13.75 -11.40
CA VAL A 207 -6.84 12.98 -12.58
C VAL A 207 -7.16 11.55 -12.16
N PRO A 208 -8.35 11.00 -12.49
CA PRO A 208 -8.70 9.62 -12.18
C PRO A 208 -7.98 8.64 -13.10
N THR A 209 -7.69 7.45 -12.59
CA THR A 209 -7.07 6.34 -13.32
C THR A 209 -7.89 5.06 -13.21
N PRO A 210 -9.08 5.00 -13.83
CA PRO A 210 -9.82 3.76 -13.97
C PRO A 210 -9.06 2.81 -14.91
N VAL A 211 -8.96 1.54 -14.53
CA VAL A 211 -8.17 0.51 -15.21
C VAL A 211 -8.83 -0.86 -15.09
N ARG A 212 -8.54 -1.77 -16.01
CA ARG A 212 -9.10 -3.13 -15.98
C ARG A 212 -8.30 -4.07 -15.08
N ARG A 213 -8.92 -5.18 -14.70
CA ARG A 213 -8.26 -6.32 -14.05
C ARG A 213 -7.01 -6.72 -14.83
N GLY A 214 -5.91 -6.82 -14.10
CA GLY A 214 -4.59 -7.14 -14.62
C GLY A 214 -3.79 -5.96 -15.16
N ALA A 215 -4.31 -4.73 -15.06
CA ALA A 215 -3.48 -3.53 -15.20
C ALA A 215 -2.47 -3.40 -14.05
N LEU A 216 -1.37 -2.69 -14.34
CA LEU A 216 -0.31 -2.33 -13.42
C LEU A 216 -0.06 -0.82 -13.52
N VAL A 217 -0.16 -0.06 -12.43
CA VAL A 217 -0.11 1.42 -12.44
C VAL A 217 1.07 1.97 -11.65
N LEU A 218 2.23 2.24 -12.25
CA LEU A 218 3.42 2.90 -11.63
C LEU A 218 3.05 4.20 -10.90
N ILE A 219 3.72 4.47 -9.78
CA ILE A 219 3.53 5.57 -8.82
C ILE A 219 4.95 5.97 -8.35
N HIS A 220 5.34 7.24 -8.38
CA HIS A 220 6.62 7.69 -7.83
C HIS A 220 6.48 7.85 -6.31
N GLY A 221 7.52 7.59 -5.50
CA GLY A 221 7.43 7.70 -4.04
C GLY A 221 6.86 9.05 -3.56
N GLU A 222 7.24 10.13 -4.24
CA GLU A 222 6.73 11.49 -4.01
C GLU A 222 5.45 11.87 -4.77
N VAL A 223 4.84 11.04 -5.64
CA VAL A 223 3.62 11.48 -6.37
C VAL A 223 2.42 11.54 -5.42
N VAL A 224 1.70 12.67 -5.46
CA VAL A 224 0.50 12.86 -4.65
C VAL A 224 -0.64 12.05 -5.27
N HIS A 225 -1.16 11.09 -4.50
CA HIS A 225 -2.26 10.25 -4.94
C HIS A 225 -3.27 9.96 -3.82
N LYS A 226 -4.47 9.55 -4.23
CA LYS A 226 -5.59 9.15 -3.35
C LYS A 226 -6.41 8.04 -4.01
N SER A 227 -7.35 7.46 -3.26
CA SER A 227 -8.52 6.76 -3.79
C SER A 227 -9.76 7.25 -3.04
N GLU A 228 -10.89 7.31 -3.75
CA GLU A 228 -12.19 7.64 -3.14
C GLU A 228 -12.84 6.37 -2.56
N GLN A 229 -13.77 6.56 -1.63
CA GLN A 229 -14.57 5.47 -1.05
C GLN A 229 -15.36 4.72 -2.13
N ASN A 230 -15.42 3.40 -2.01
CA ASN A 230 -16.22 2.54 -2.88
C ASN A 230 -17.71 2.64 -2.51
N PHE A 231 -18.54 3.11 -3.45
CA PHE A 231 -19.99 3.23 -3.29
C PHE A 231 -20.78 2.22 -4.14
N SER A 232 -20.11 1.20 -4.68
CA SER A 232 -20.68 0.17 -5.56
C SER A 232 -20.91 -1.17 -4.86
N ASP A 233 -21.74 -2.03 -5.44
CA ASP A 233 -21.94 -3.42 -4.98
C ASP A 233 -20.74 -4.35 -5.27
N CYS A 234 -19.68 -3.85 -5.94
CA CYS A 234 -18.52 -4.63 -6.36
C CYS A 234 -17.28 -4.29 -5.53
N SER A 235 -16.45 -5.29 -5.20
CA SER A 235 -15.13 -5.04 -4.61
C SER A 235 -14.14 -4.43 -5.62
N ARG A 236 -13.02 -3.93 -5.11
CA ARG A 236 -11.89 -3.41 -5.88
C ARG A 236 -10.58 -3.99 -5.33
N GLN A 237 -10.40 -5.30 -5.46
CA GLN A 237 -9.22 -6.01 -4.94
C GLN A 237 -7.94 -5.59 -5.70
N ALA A 238 -6.83 -5.47 -4.97
CA ALA A 238 -5.52 -5.06 -5.46
C ALA A 238 -4.40 -5.69 -4.63
N TYR A 239 -3.19 -5.88 -5.19
CA TYR A 239 -2.08 -6.57 -4.51
C TYR A 239 -0.82 -5.70 -4.28
N THR A 240 -0.29 -5.72 -3.04
CA THR A 240 0.69 -4.79 -2.45
C THR A 240 2.13 -5.34 -2.24
N PHE A 241 3.11 -4.55 -2.66
CA PHE A 241 4.58 -4.60 -2.45
C PHE A 241 5.05 -3.18 -2.15
N HIS A 242 6.30 -3.01 -1.66
CA HIS A 242 7.08 -1.81 -1.95
C HIS A 242 8.53 -2.11 -2.35
N LEU A 243 9.13 -1.25 -3.19
CA LEU A 243 10.57 -1.27 -3.51
C LEU A 243 11.31 -0.06 -2.95
N MET A 244 12.59 -0.31 -2.66
CA MET A 244 13.63 0.69 -2.48
C MET A 244 14.81 0.34 -3.40
N GLU A 245 15.34 1.30 -4.15
CA GLU A 245 16.69 1.21 -4.72
C GLU A 245 17.70 1.32 -3.57
N ALA A 246 18.42 0.25 -3.27
CA ALA A 246 19.34 0.18 -2.13
C ALA A 246 20.73 0.79 -2.42
N ALA A 247 21.12 0.93 -3.69
CA ALA A 247 22.44 1.43 -4.06
C ALA A 247 22.57 2.94 -3.81
N GLY A 248 23.32 3.30 -2.76
CA GLY A 248 23.54 4.69 -2.38
C GLY A 248 22.32 5.36 -1.73
N THR A 249 21.50 4.57 -1.02
CA THR A 249 20.29 5.01 -0.33
C THR A 249 20.33 4.62 1.14
N VAL A 250 19.93 5.54 2.01
CA VAL A 250 19.73 5.29 3.44
C VAL A 250 18.22 5.15 3.70
N TRP A 251 17.80 3.99 4.22
CA TRP A 251 16.46 3.84 4.80
C TRP A 251 16.40 4.61 6.12
N SER A 252 15.39 5.45 6.31
CA SER A 252 15.29 6.23 7.55
C SER A 252 15.04 5.34 8.76
N PRO A 253 15.83 5.46 9.85
CA PRO A 253 15.58 4.74 11.10
C PRO A 253 14.28 5.20 11.79
N ASP A 254 13.74 6.36 11.40
CA ASP A 254 12.48 6.89 11.92
C ASP A 254 11.25 6.25 11.26
N ASN A 255 11.39 5.56 10.12
CA ASN A 255 10.25 4.92 9.46
C ASN A 255 9.60 3.91 10.39
N TRP A 256 8.25 3.84 10.39
CA TRP A 256 7.49 2.88 11.19
C TRP A 256 7.94 1.44 10.87
N LEU A 257 8.12 1.14 9.58
CA LEU A 257 8.68 -0.10 9.06
C LEU A 257 10.20 -0.09 9.15
N GLN A 258 10.76 -1.10 9.82
CA GLN A 258 12.18 -1.39 9.85
C GLN A 258 12.41 -2.86 9.49
N PRO A 259 13.50 -3.22 8.78
CA PRO A 259 13.84 -4.60 8.52
C PRO A 259 14.21 -5.33 9.82
N THR A 260 13.88 -6.61 9.94
CA THR A 260 14.25 -7.44 11.10
C THR A 260 15.44 -8.35 10.78
N ALA A 261 15.94 -9.11 11.77
CA ALA A 261 16.97 -10.11 11.51
C ALA A 261 16.40 -11.35 10.79
N GLU A 262 15.11 -11.61 11.01
CA GLU A 262 14.32 -12.71 10.45
C GLU A 262 13.85 -12.40 9.02
N LEU A 263 13.51 -11.13 8.75
CA LEU A 263 13.17 -10.62 7.42
C LEU A 263 13.87 -9.27 7.18
N PRO A 264 15.14 -9.28 6.73
CA PRO A 264 15.71 -8.13 6.04
C PRO A 264 14.94 -7.88 4.73
N PHE A 265 14.94 -6.66 4.21
CA PHE A 265 14.30 -6.35 2.93
C PHE A 265 14.92 -7.23 1.81
N PRO A 266 14.15 -8.12 1.17
CA PRO A 266 14.71 -9.09 0.23
C PRO A 266 15.06 -8.43 -1.10
N PRO A 267 16.12 -8.89 -1.80
CA PRO A 267 16.38 -8.46 -3.16
C PRO A 267 15.27 -8.97 -4.09
N LEU A 268 14.83 -8.11 -5.00
CA LEU A 268 13.81 -8.44 -5.98
C LEU A 268 14.34 -9.41 -7.06
N TYR A 269 15.57 -9.17 -7.49
CA TYR A 269 16.33 -10.02 -8.39
C TYR A 269 17.00 -11.15 -7.62
N THR A 270 17.13 -12.32 -8.26
CA THR A 270 17.71 -13.56 -7.72
C THR A 270 18.70 -14.17 -8.71
#